data_AF-A0A1Q7IK90-F1
#
_entry.id   AF-A0A1Q7IK90-F1
#
_cell.length_a   1.000
_cell.length_b   1.000
_cell.length_c   1.000
_cell.angle_alpha   90.00
_cell.angle_beta   90.00
_cell.angle_gamma   90.00
#
_symmetry.space_group_name_H-M   'P 1'
#
loop_
_entity.id
_entity.type
_entity.pdbx_description
1 polymer ?
#
loop_
_entity_poly.entity_id
_entity_poly.type
_entity_poly.pdbx_seq_one_letter_code
_entity_poly.pdbx_strand_id
1 'polypeptide(L)'
;MSTEPGSDGKGPKTASETVLGDIVATARLDLGSERVRLLATTMRLIVAHIGKRGTGAMAASPILGRLSGGLEELLKGGLESRKKRTMGASSPDELLADKDNFYISYDDIVQVELEDLGMIVTIMILTKDRKFQFVTLAKSESVIGMFHHLANRVTMRHSP
;
A
#
# COMPACT_ATOMS: atom_id res chain seq x y z
N MET A 1 -26.57 -10.01 54.93
CA MET A 1 -26.44 -11.05 53.89
C MET A 1 -27.28 -10.55 52.72
N SER A 2 -26.85 -9.60 51.89
CA SER A 2 -25.68 -9.56 51.00
C SER A 2 -25.71 -10.67 49.96
N THR A 3 -26.21 -10.34 48.77
CA THR A 3 -25.60 -10.68 47.47
C THR A 3 -26.26 -9.83 46.39
N GLU A 4 -25.53 -8.82 45.91
CA GLU A 4 -25.68 -8.28 44.55
C GLU A 4 -25.00 -9.25 43.57
N PRO A 5 -25.58 -9.46 42.38
CA PRO A 5 -24.79 -9.67 41.18
C PRO A 5 -25.16 -8.58 40.16
N GLY A 6 -24.29 -8.02 39.35
CA GLY A 6 -22.93 -8.35 38.99
C GLY A 6 -22.66 -7.48 37.77
N SER A 7 -21.51 -6.83 37.75
CA SER A 7 -21.08 -5.89 36.73
C SER A 7 -21.04 -6.52 35.33
N ASP A 8 -21.87 -6.03 34.41
CA ASP A 8 -21.66 -6.28 32.99
C ASP A 8 -20.44 -5.50 32.51
N GLY A 9 -19.36 -6.23 32.36
CA GLY A 9 -18.09 -5.77 31.82
C GLY A 9 -18.27 -5.24 30.41
N LYS A 10 -18.29 -3.91 30.30
CA LYS A 10 -18.06 -3.20 29.04
C LYS A 10 -16.56 -3.30 28.72
N GLY A 11 -16.12 -4.47 28.25
CA GLY A 11 -14.82 -4.61 27.61
C GLY A 11 -14.70 -3.57 26.49
N PRO A 12 -13.53 -2.96 26.25
CA PRO A 12 -13.39 -1.97 25.20
C PRO A 12 -13.78 -2.62 23.88
N LYS A 13 -14.80 -2.05 23.22
CA LYS A 13 -15.16 -2.36 21.84
C LYS A 13 -13.88 -2.18 21.02
N THR A 14 -13.21 -3.28 20.67
CA THR A 14 -12.13 -3.26 19.69
C THR A 14 -12.76 -2.69 18.42
N ALA A 15 -12.35 -1.47 18.05
CA ALA A 15 -12.87 -0.81 16.88
C ALA A 15 -12.63 -1.73 15.67
N SER A 16 -13.71 -2.10 14.97
CA SER A 16 -13.63 -2.96 13.79
C SER A 16 -12.80 -2.25 12.72
N GLU A 17 -11.59 -2.72 12.46
CA GLU A 17 -10.72 -2.18 11.41
C GLU A 17 -11.43 -2.34 10.05
N THR A 18 -11.69 -1.24 9.37
CA THR A 18 -12.45 -1.23 8.10
C THR A 18 -11.51 -0.92 6.94
N VAL A 19 -11.68 -1.63 5.81
CA VAL A 19 -10.89 -1.38 4.59
C VAL A 19 -11.41 -0.11 3.89
N LEU A 20 -10.52 0.84 3.65
CA LEU A 20 -10.78 2.09 2.93
C LEU A 20 -10.47 1.98 1.43
N GLY A 21 -9.54 1.10 1.06
CA GLY A 21 -9.24 0.81 -0.33
C GLY A 21 -8.09 -0.15 -0.50
N ASP A 22 -7.95 -0.65 -1.73
CA ASP A 22 -7.01 -1.70 -2.09
C ASP A 22 -6.50 -1.47 -3.52
N ILE A 23 -5.19 -1.36 -3.67
CA ILE A 23 -4.54 -1.21 -4.97
C ILE A 23 -3.32 -2.11 -5.07
N VAL A 24 -2.99 -2.48 -6.30
CA VAL A 24 -1.70 -3.10 -6.61
C VAL A 24 -0.72 -2.03 -7.05
N ALA A 25 0.49 -2.08 -6.51
CA ALA A 25 1.57 -1.17 -6.83
C ALA A 25 2.90 -1.91 -6.97
N THR A 26 3.88 -1.24 -7.56
CA THR A 26 5.28 -1.65 -7.52
C THR A 26 6.00 -0.79 -6.49
N ALA A 27 6.55 -1.40 -5.45
CA ALA A 27 7.42 -0.76 -4.48
C ALA A 27 8.85 -0.67 -5.05
N ARG A 28 9.49 0.49 -4.90
CA ARG A 28 10.93 0.65 -5.12
C ARG A 28 11.65 0.45 -3.79
N LEU A 29 12.45 -0.60 -3.70
CA LEU A 29 13.30 -0.94 -2.55
C LEU A 29 14.77 -0.72 -2.93
N ASP A 30 15.65 -0.62 -1.94
CA ASP A 30 17.08 -0.35 -2.18
C ASP A 30 17.78 -1.42 -3.05
N LEU A 31 17.24 -2.65 -3.08
CA LEU A 31 17.78 -3.80 -3.82
C LEU A 31 16.92 -4.22 -5.02
N GLY A 32 15.96 -3.40 -5.46
CA GLY A 32 15.16 -3.70 -6.65
C GLY A 32 13.72 -3.18 -6.57
N SER A 33 12.86 -3.66 -7.47
CA SER A 33 11.43 -3.39 -7.43
C SER A 33 10.65 -4.65 -7.10
N GLU A 34 9.60 -4.50 -6.31
CA GLU A 34 8.73 -5.62 -5.95
C GLU A 34 7.26 -5.25 -6.13
N ARG A 35 6.46 -6.24 -6.53
CA ARG A 35 5.03 -6.07 -6.67
C ARG A 35 4.32 -6.29 -5.34
N VAL A 36 3.63 -5.26 -4.88
CA VAL A 36 2.93 -5.23 -3.60
C VAL A 36 1.45 -4.90 -3.80
N ARG A 37 0.65 -5.28 -2.82
CA ARG A 37 -0.72 -4.84 -2.59
C ARG A 37 -0.69 -3.84 -1.44
N LEU A 38 -1.26 -2.67 -1.69
CA LEU A 38 -1.46 -1.63 -0.68
C LEU A 38 -2.92 -1.70 -0.24
N LEU A 39 -3.14 -2.08 1.01
CA LEU A 39 -4.46 -2.13 1.62
C LEU A 39 -4.55 -1.02 2.68
N ALA A 40 -5.29 0.04 2.38
CA ALA A 40 -5.57 1.11 3.34
C ALA A 40 -6.75 0.69 4.21
N THR A 41 -6.58 0.78 5.53
CA THR A 41 -7.65 0.54 6.50
C THR A 41 -7.95 1.81 7.28
N THR A 42 -8.90 1.78 8.21
CA THR A 42 -9.15 2.91 9.12
C THR A 42 -8.01 3.15 10.12
N MET A 43 -7.06 2.22 10.24
CA MET A 43 -6.02 2.26 11.29
C MET A 43 -4.60 2.34 10.73
N ARG A 44 -4.34 1.76 9.56
CA ARG A 44 -2.99 1.60 9.02
C ARG A 44 -3.01 1.31 7.52
N LEU A 45 -1.87 1.54 6.88
CA LEU A 45 -1.63 1.06 5.52
C LEU A 45 -0.87 -0.26 5.58
N ILE A 46 -1.47 -1.33 5.09
CA ILE A 46 -0.80 -2.64 4.97
C ILE A 46 -0.14 -2.74 3.60
N VAL A 47 1.13 -3.14 3.60
CA VAL A 47 1.92 -3.43 2.41
C VAL A 47 2.13 -4.94 2.38
N ALA A 48 1.38 -5.60 1.49
CA ALA A 48 1.43 -7.04 1.33
C ALA A 48 2.18 -7.43 0.04
N HIS A 49 3.16 -8.31 0.16
CA HIS A 49 3.95 -8.82 -0.95
C HIS A 49 3.11 -9.82 -1.75
N ILE A 50 2.85 -9.56 -3.04
CA ILE A 50 2.01 -10.42 -3.89
C ILE A 50 2.77 -11.14 -5.00
N GLY A 51 4.11 -11.07 -4.97
CA GLY A 51 4.98 -11.86 -5.83
C GLY A 51 6.42 -11.33 -5.89
N LYS A 52 7.37 -12.19 -5.53
CA LYS A 52 8.82 -11.98 -5.73
C LYS A 52 9.16 -12.23 -7.20
N ARG A 53 9.14 -11.21 -8.05
CA ARG A 53 9.88 -11.27 -9.33
C ARG A 53 11.23 -10.60 -9.09
N GLY A 54 12.29 -11.38 -8.84
CA GLY A 54 13.61 -10.76 -8.69
C GLY A 54 14.80 -11.56 -8.21
N THR A 55 14.71 -12.81 -7.75
CA THR A 55 15.92 -13.58 -7.37
C THR A 55 16.59 -14.34 -8.53
N GLY A 56 16.14 -14.13 -9.77
CA GLY A 56 16.67 -14.80 -10.97
C GLY A 56 17.12 -13.90 -12.12
N ALA A 57 17.02 -12.58 -12.00
CA ALA A 57 17.41 -11.63 -13.05
C ALA A 57 18.57 -10.74 -12.62
N MET A 58 19.59 -11.34 -12.01
CA MET A 58 20.91 -10.71 -11.92
C MET A 58 21.59 -10.84 -13.28
N ALA A 59 21.25 -9.95 -14.21
CA ALA A 59 22.06 -9.73 -15.40
C ALA A 59 21.88 -8.29 -15.90
N ALA A 60 22.90 -7.48 -15.59
CA ALA A 60 23.40 -6.33 -16.33
C ALA A 60 22.40 -5.29 -16.86
N SER A 61 22.45 -4.07 -16.31
CA SER A 61 22.78 -2.89 -17.13
C SER A 61 23.03 -1.64 -16.28
N PRO A 62 23.93 -0.76 -16.73
CA PRO A 62 24.43 0.37 -15.95
C PRO A 62 23.41 1.50 -15.88
N ILE A 63 23.57 2.24 -14.80
CA ILE A 63 23.00 3.53 -14.42
C ILE A 63 22.96 4.51 -15.63
N LEU A 64 21.85 4.56 -16.38
CA LEU A 64 21.42 5.71 -17.21
C LEU A 64 19.98 5.48 -17.73
N GLY A 65 18.98 6.27 -17.29
CA GLY A 65 17.60 6.27 -17.85
C GLY A 65 16.48 5.77 -16.90
N ARG A 66 16.23 6.50 -15.80
CA ARG A 66 15.43 6.09 -14.62
C ARG A 66 13.89 6.00 -14.76
N LEU A 67 13.33 5.78 -15.95
CA LEU A 67 11.86 5.68 -16.15
C LEU A 67 11.37 4.42 -16.89
N SER A 68 12.21 3.71 -17.65
CA SER A 68 11.71 2.64 -18.54
C SER A 68 11.57 1.27 -17.88
N GLY A 69 12.52 0.85 -17.03
CA GLY A 69 12.59 -0.54 -16.54
C GLY A 69 11.41 -0.98 -15.65
N GLY A 70 10.98 -0.14 -14.71
CA GLY A 70 9.86 -0.46 -13.82
C GLY A 70 8.47 -0.31 -14.45
N LEU A 71 8.36 0.48 -15.53
CA LEU A 71 7.10 0.73 -16.24
C LEU A 71 6.73 -0.48 -17.11
N GLU A 72 7.71 -1.07 -17.79
CA GLU A 72 7.49 -2.23 -18.66
C GLU A 72 6.97 -3.44 -17.87
N GLU A 73 7.46 -3.65 -16.65
CA GLU A 73 6.99 -4.72 -15.75
C GLU A 73 5.58 -4.45 -15.20
N LEU A 74 5.27 -3.20 -14.85
CA LEU A 74 3.95 -2.77 -14.40
C LEU A 74 2.90 -2.93 -15.52
N LEU A 75 3.24 -2.55 -16.75
CA LEU A 75 2.39 -2.67 -17.94
C LEU A 75 2.19 -4.13 -18.37
N LYS A 76 3.26 -4.94 -18.44
CA LYS A 76 3.19 -6.38 -18.74
C LYS A 76 2.38 -7.12 -17.67
N GLY A 77 2.57 -6.77 -16.39
CA GLY A 77 1.81 -7.35 -15.28
C GLY A 77 0.34 -6.91 -15.22
N GLY A 78 0.03 -5.67 -15.61
CA GLY A 78 -1.33 -5.10 -15.58
C GLY A 78 -2.31 -5.81 -16.52
N LEU A 79 -1.83 -6.22 -17.70
CA LEU A 79 -2.61 -7.01 -18.67
C LEU A 79 -2.96 -8.41 -18.15
N GLU A 80 -2.02 -9.09 -17.48
CA GLU A 80 -2.28 -10.40 -16.86
C GLU A 80 -3.16 -10.29 -15.60
N SER A 81 -3.11 -9.15 -14.89
CA SER A 81 -3.80 -8.99 -13.60
C SER A 81 -5.26 -8.57 -13.72
N ARG A 82 -5.68 -8.03 -14.87
CA ARG A 82 -7.11 -7.81 -15.16
C ARG A 82 -7.91 -9.11 -15.21
N LYS A 83 -7.26 -10.26 -15.47
CA LYS A 83 -7.89 -11.59 -15.44
C LYS A 83 -8.04 -12.20 -14.05
N LYS A 84 -7.38 -11.64 -13.02
CA LYS A 84 -7.40 -12.16 -11.64
C LYS A 84 -8.22 -11.27 -10.70
N ARG A 85 -9.28 -10.63 -11.22
CA ARG A 85 -10.20 -9.74 -10.49
C ARG A 85 -11.20 -10.51 -9.60
N THR A 86 -10.67 -11.52 -8.92
CA THR A 86 -11.27 -12.30 -7.85
C THR A 86 -10.17 -12.64 -6.83
N MET A 87 -9.26 -11.71 -6.55
CA MET A 87 -8.33 -11.87 -5.42
C MET A 87 -9.14 -11.69 -4.15
N GLY A 88 -9.32 -12.79 -3.42
CA GLY A 88 -10.20 -12.90 -2.27
C GLY A 88 -9.97 -11.80 -1.24
N ALA A 89 -11.04 -11.44 -0.55
CA ALA A 89 -11.08 -10.50 0.56
C ALA A 89 -10.34 -11.09 1.77
N SER A 90 -9.01 -11.26 1.68
CA SER A 90 -8.20 -11.55 2.85
C SER A 90 -8.30 -10.40 3.82
N SER A 91 -8.63 -10.71 5.07
CA SER A 91 -8.74 -9.71 6.13
C SER A 91 -7.38 -9.06 6.42
N PRO A 92 -7.34 -7.83 7.00
CA PRO A 92 -6.10 -7.20 7.44
C PRO A 92 -5.20 -8.11 8.27
N ASP A 93 -5.79 -8.87 9.19
CA ASP A 93 -5.06 -9.80 10.07
C ASP A 93 -4.49 -11.00 9.31
N GLU A 94 -5.22 -11.55 8.34
CA GLU A 94 -4.71 -12.62 7.47
C GLU A 94 -3.53 -12.16 6.63
N LEU A 95 -3.55 -10.92 6.13
CA LEU A 95 -2.41 -10.38 5.39
C LEU A 95 -1.18 -10.22 6.30
N LEU A 96 -1.35 -9.81 7.55
CA LEU A 96 -0.24 -9.62 8.48
C LEU A 96 0.26 -10.92 9.13
N ALA A 97 -0.42 -12.05 8.90
CA ALA A 97 0.11 -13.36 9.29
C ALA A 97 1.35 -13.77 8.48
N ASP A 98 1.55 -13.20 7.28
CA ASP A 98 2.79 -13.36 6.52
C ASP A 98 3.87 -12.40 7.03
N LYS A 99 5.01 -12.97 7.44
CA LYS A 99 6.15 -12.23 8.01
C LYS A 99 6.80 -11.23 7.05
N ASP A 100 6.65 -11.43 5.74
CA ASP A 100 7.21 -10.53 4.74
C ASP A 100 6.30 -9.30 4.58
N ASN A 101 5.03 -9.38 5.00
CA ASN A 101 4.11 -8.25 4.98
C ASN A 101 4.33 -7.35 6.20
N PHE A 102 4.08 -6.06 6.01
CA PHE A 102 4.22 -5.08 7.08
C PHE A 102 3.12 -4.03 6.97
N TYR A 103 3.00 -3.21 8.01
CA TYR A 103 2.11 -2.07 8.00
C TYR A 103 2.86 -0.78 8.31
N ILE A 104 2.30 0.33 7.85
CA ILE A 104 2.71 1.68 8.17
C ILE A 104 1.60 2.29 9.02
N SER A 105 1.92 2.65 10.26
CA SER A 105 0.99 3.37 11.13
C SER A 105 0.74 4.77 10.57
N TYR A 106 -0.52 5.20 10.58
CA TYR A 106 -0.84 6.57 10.18
C TYR A 106 -0.23 7.62 11.10
N ASP A 107 0.05 7.29 12.36
CA ASP A 107 0.74 8.19 13.29
C ASP A 107 2.22 8.39 12.96
N ASP A 108 2.80 7.49 12.16
CA ASP A 108 4.20 7.58 11.71
C ASP A 108 4.34 8.25 10.36
N ILE A 109 3.25 8.39 9.59
CA ILE A 109 3.26 9.10 8.32
C ILE A 109 3.36 10.60 8.59
N VAL A 110 4.45 11.20 8.12
CA VAL A 110 4.68 12.64 8.12
C VAL A 110 4.05 13.27 6.89
N GLN A 111 4.22 12.64 5.72
CA GLN A 111 3.74 13.18 4.45
C GLN A 111 3.45 12.07 3.44
N VAL A 112 2.43 12.28 2.61
CA VAL A 112 2.13 11.51 1.41
C VAL A 112 2.15 12.46 0.22
N GLU A 113 2.98 12.19 -0.78
CA GLU A 113 2.93 12.88 -2.07
C GLU A 113 2.39 11.95 -3.13
N LEU A 114 1.38 12.42 -3.84
CA LEU A 114 0.76 11.76 -4.97
C LEU A 114 1.10 12.57 -6.22
N GLU A 115 1.61 11.90 -7.24
CA GLU A 115 1.89 12.52 -8.53
C GLU A 115 1.19 11.74 -9.64
N ASP A 116 0.25 12.40 -10.32
CA ASP A 116 -0.41 11.85 -11.51
C ASP A 116 0.38 12.20 -12.78
N LEU A 117 0.83 11.16 -13.47
CA LEU A 117 1.57 11.25 -14.73
C LEU A 117 0.69 10.80 -15.92
N GLY A 118 -0.64 10.87 -15.77
CA GLY A 118 -1.65 10.52 -16.76
C GLY A 118 -1.93 9.02 -16.86
N MET A 119 -0.89 8.19 -17.03
CA MET A 119 -1.04 6.73 -17.11
C MET A 119 -0.75 6.02 -15.78
N ILE A 120 0.13 6.60 -14.97
CA ILE A 120 0.56 6.05 -13.69
C ILE A 120 0.43 7.10 -12.60
N VAL A 121 0.25 6.62 -11.37
CA VAL A 121 0.32 7.44 -10.17
C VAL A 121 1.54 7.01 -9.38
N THR A 122 2.42 7.97 -9.08
CA THR A 122 3.52 7.79 -8.14
C THR A 122 3.05 8.17 -6.74
N ILE A 123 3.34 7.32 -5.77
CA ILE A 123 2.99 7.50 -4.36
C ILE A 123 4.29 7.51 -3.58
N MET A 124 4.60 8.62 -2.92
CA MET A 124 5.69 8.70 -1.97
C MET A 124 5.12 8.85 -0.56
N ILE A 125 5.53 7.98 0.35
CA ILE A 125 5.15 8.08 1.77
C ILE A 125 6.41 8.34 2.57
N LEU A 126 6.47 9.49 3.22
CA LEU A 126 7.49 9.83 4.19
C LEU A 126 6.98 9.51 5.60
N THR A 127 7.70 8.64 6.28
CA THR A 127 7.48 8.32 7.70
C THR A 127 8.56 8.95 8.57
N LYS A 128 8.43 8.84 9.90
CA LYS A 128 9.46 9.28 10.86
C LYS A 128 10.82 8.59 10.62
N ASP A 129 10.80 7.32 10.21
CA ASP A 129 12.02 6.51 10.10
C ASP A 129 12.59 6.46 8.68
N ARG A 130 11.71 6.43 7.66
CA ARG A 130 12.11 6.19 6.27
C ARG A 130 11.09 6.68 5.25
N LYS A 131 11.51 6.65 3.99
CA LYS A 131 10.71 6.98 2.83
C LYS A 131 10.38 5.73 2.03
N PHE A 132 9.11 5.61 1.62
CA PHE A 132 8.62 4.57 0.73
C PHE A 132 8.19 5.18 -0.60
N GLN A 133 8.43 4.46 -1.70
CA GLN A 133 8.01 4.87 -3.03
C GLN A 133 7.29 3.73 -3.74
N PHE A 134 6.11 4.05 -4.26
CA PHE A 134 5.26 3.13 -4.99
C PHE A 134 4.83 3.74 -6.33
N VAL A 135 4.57 2.88 -7.30
CA VAL A 135 4.00 3.26 -8.59
C VAL A 135 2.81 2.34 -8.90
N THR A 136 1.70 2.91 -9.35
CA THR A 136 0.48 2.14 -9.67
C THR A 136 -0.15 2.60 -10.98
N LEU A 137 -0.89 1.69 -11.62
CA LEU A 137 -1.81 1.97 -12.73
C LEU A 137 -3.24 2.26 -12.24
N ALA A 138 -3.47 2.27 -10.92
CA ALA A 138 -4.75 2.69 -10.37
C ALA A 138 -4.99 4.17 -10.71
N LYS A 139 -6.26 4.54 -10.92
CA LYS A 139 -6.64 5.92 -11.18
C LYS A 139 -6.31 6.78 -9.97
N SER A 140 -5.87 8.02 -10.21
CA SER A 140 -5.56 9.00 -9.16
C SER A 140 -6.70 9.19 -8.18
N GLU A 141 -7.95 9.24 -8.64
CA GLU A 141 -9.15 9.30 -7.79
C GLU A 141 -9.21 8.17 -6.75
N SER A 142 -8.91 6.93 -7.15
CA SER A 142 -8.91 5.77 -6.24
C SER A 142 -7.77 5.86 -5.23
N VAL A 143 -6.60 6.31 -5.67
CA VAL A 143 -5.43 6.49 -4.80
C VAL A 143 -5.68 7.61 -3.79
N ILE A 144 -6.23 8.75 -4.23
CA ILE A 144 -6.61 9.87 -3.35
C ILE A 144 -7.63 9.40 -2.31
N GLY A 145 -8.64 8.62 -2.73
CA GLY A 145 -9.65 8.06 -1.83
C GLY A 145 -9.05 7.22 -0.70
N MET A 146 -7.99 6.45 -0.97
CA MET A 146 -7.30 5.66 0.05
C MET A 146 -6.64 6.51 1.14
N PHE A 147 -6.16 7.71 0.78
CA PHE A 147 -5.42 8.60 1.70
C PHE A 147 -6.25 9.78 2.21
N HIS A 148 -7.52 9.89 1.83
CA HIS A 148 -8.37 11.04 2.18
C HIS A 148 -8.42 11.33 3.69
N HIS A 149 -8.39 10.28 4.53
CA HIS A 149 -8.39 10.41 5.99
C HIS A 149 -7.10 11.04 6.56
N LEU A 150 -6.01 11.11 5.78
CA LEU A 150 -4.76 11.77 6.15
C LEU A 150 -4.72 13.26 5.75
N ALA A 151 -5.76 13.75 5.05
CA ALA A 151 -5.99 15.14 4.62
C ALA A 151 -4.76 16.07 4.63
N ASN A 152 -4.43 16.65 5.79
CA ASN A 152 -3.36 17.65 5.97
C ASN A 152 -1.95 17.13 5.66
N ARG A 153 -1.76 15.83 5.49
CA ARG A 153 -0.48 15.19 5.17
C ARG A 153 -0.39 14.76 3.71
N VAL A 154 -1.44 14.95 2.92
CA VAL A 154 -1.49 14.52 1.51
C VAL A 154 -1.33 15.72 0.58
N THR A 155 -0.32 15.64 -0.30
CA THR A 155 -0.10 16.62 -1.36
C THR A 155 -0.28 15.94 -2.71
N MET A 156 -1.11 16.53 -3.57
CA MET A 156 -1.31 16.07 -4.95
C MET A 156 -0.58 16.99 -5.92
N ARG A 157 0.20 16.41 -6.84
CA ARG A 157 0.82 17.10 -7.97
C ARG A 157 0.28 16.51 -9.27
N HIS A 158 -0.02 17.40 -10.20
CA HIS A 158 -0.31 17.04 -11.58
C HIS A 158 0.92 17.46 -12.38
N SER A 159 1.58 16.51 -13.03
CA SER A 159 2.59 16.87 -14.01
C SER A 159 1.89 17.37 -15.28
N PRO A 160 2.37 18.49 -15.88
CA PRO A 160 1.76 19.13 -17.04
C PRO A 160 1.83 18.28 -18.32
#